data_AF-A0A2U9SBE9-F1
#
_entry.id   AF-A0A2U9SBE9-F1
#
_cell.length_a   1.000
_cell.length_b   1.000
_cell.length_c   1.000
_cell.angle_alpha   90.00
_cell.angle_beta   90.00
_cell.angle_gamma   90.00
#
_symmetry.space_group_name_H-M   'P 1'
#
loop_
_entity.id
_entity.type
_entity.pdbx_description
1 polymer ?
#
loop_
_entity_poly.entity_id
_entity_poly.type
_entity_poly.pdbx_seq_one_letter_code
_entity_poly.pdbx_strand_id
1 'polypeptide(L)' 'MVPPVDPGTRRREIAMFLLLAVLIWPVLSIAIVGGYGFIVWISQLILGPPGPPAV' A
#
# COMPACT_ATOMS: atom_id res chain seq x y z
N MET A 1 -25.04 -14.12 -30.86
CA MET A 1 -24.85 -12.66 -31.02
C MET A 1 -23.90 -12.20 -29.90
N VAL A 2 -22.67 -11.81 -30.22
CA VAL A 2 -21.75 -11.24 -29.22
C VAL A 2 -22.03 -9.74 -29.16
N PRO A 3 -22.33 -9.16 -27.98
CA PRO A 3 -22.50 -7.72 -27.88
C PRO A 3 -21.18 -7.02 -28.22
N PRO A 4 -21.19 -5.94 -29.00
CA PRO A 4 -19.98 -5.17 -29.28
C PRO A 4 -19.39 -4.67 -27.96
N VAL A 5 -18.07 -4.83 -27.80
CA VAL A 5 -17.35 -4.25 -26.65
C VAL A 5 -17.48 -2.73 -26.73
N ASP A 6 -18.18 -2.15 -25.77
CA ASP A 6 -18.35 -0.71 -25.70
C ASP A 6 -17.00 -0.03 -25.40
N PRO A 7 -16.55 0.94 -26.23
CA PRO A 7 -15.34 1.72 -25.97
C PRO A 7 -15.32 2.40 -24.59
N GLY A 8 -16.50 2.67 -24.02
CA GLY A 8 -16.67 3.23 -22.68
C GLY A 8 -16.19 2.31 -21.55
N THR A 9 -16.28 0.99 -21.73
CA THR A 9 -15.90 0.00 -20.72
C THR A 9 -14.38 0.00 -20.49
N ARG A 10 -13.60 -0.03 -21.56
CA ARG A 10 -12.12 0.02 -21.51
C ARG A 10 -11.61 1.28 -20.81
N ARG A 11 -12.21 2.45 -21.10
CA ARG A 11 -11.80 3.72 -20.48
C ARG A 11 -12.07 3.71 -18.97
N ARG A 12 -13.18 3.10 -18.54
CA ARG A 12 -13.55 2.99 -17.12
C ARG A 12 -12.64 2.05 -16.36
N GLU A 13 -12.28 0.91 -16.94
CA GLU A 13 -11.31 -0.03 -16.36
C GLU A 13 -9.95 0.61 -16.13
N ILE A 14 -9.43 1.35 -17.11
CA ILE A 14 -8.15 2.07 -16.97
C ILE A 14 -8.23 3.14 -15.87
N ALA A 15 -9.34 3.89 -15.79
CA ALA A 15 -9.52 4.88 -14.73
C ALA A 15 -9.54 4.23 -13.33
N MET A 16 -10.24 3.09 -13.18
CA MET A 16 -10.27 2.34 -11.93
C MET A 16 -8.90 1.76 -11.58
N PHE A 17 -8.17 1.23 -12.57
CA PHE A 17 -6.81 0.75 -12.39
C PHE A 17 -5.87 1.86 -11.91
N LEU A 18 -5.92 3.04 -12.54
CA LEU A 18 -5.11 4.18 -12.14
C LEU A 18 -5.49 4.69 -10.74
N LEU A 19 -6.78 4.72 -10.40
CA LEU A 19 -7.24 5.07 -9.05
C LEU A 19 -6.66 4.10 -8.01
N LEU A 20 -6.75 2.79 -8.27
CA LEU A 20 -6.21 1.76 -7.39
C LEU A 20 -4.69 1.91 -7.26
N ALA A 21 -3.98 2.02 -8.38
CA ALA A 21 -2.52 2.07 -8.46
C ALA A 21 -1.92 3.35 -7.84
N VAL A 22 -2.53 4.51 -8.08
CA VAL A 22 -1.94 5.82 -7.72
C VAL A 22 -2.47 6.36 -6.40
N LEU A 23 -3.68 5.97 -5.99
CA LEU A 23 -4.26 6.46 -4.74
C LEU A 23 -4.31 5.37 -3.67
N ILE A 24 -4.95 4.23 -3.96
CA ILE A 24 -5.21 3.22 -2.94
C ILE A 24 -3.90 2.54 -2.50
N TRP A 25 -3.07 2.11 -3.44
CA TRP A 25 -1.80 1.45 -3.14
C TRP A 25 -0.86 2.32 -2.30
N PRO A 26 -0.62 3.61 -2.61
CA PRO A 26 0.23 4.46 -1.77
C PRO A 26 -0.31 4.68 -0.35
N VAL A 27 -1.63 4.89 -0.20
CA VAL A 27 -2.23 5.03 1.14
C VAL A 27 -2.05 3.74 1.94
N LEU A 28 -2.27 2.59 1.31
CA LEU A 28 -2.06 1.29 1.94
C LEU A 28 -0.59 1.08 2.35
N SER A 29 0.36 1.46 1.49
CA SER A 29 1.79 1.40 1.79
C SER A 29 2.15 2.25 3.01
N ILE A 30 1.62 3.49 3.10
CA ILE A 30 1.86 4.36 4.25
C ILE A 30 1.28 3.75 5.53
N ALA A 31 0.06 3.24 5.46
CA ALA A 31 -0.60 2.64 6.62
C ALA A 31 0.17 1.42 7.15
N ILE A 32 0.61 0.53 6.25
CA ILE A 32 1.32 -0.70 6.64
C ILE A 32 2.75 -0.39 7.07
N VAL A 33 3.55 0.26 6.22
CA VAL A 33 4.98 0.49 6.49
C VAL A 33 5.15 1.52 7.61
N GLY A 34 4.39 2.61 7.55
CA GLY A 34 4.39 3.64 8.58
C GLY A 34 3.84 3.12 9.91
N GLY A 35 2.72 2.39 9.88
CA GLY A 35 2.14 1.77 11.07
C GLY A 35 3.08 0.76 11.72
N TYR A 36 3.69 -0.13 10.92
CA TYR A 36 4.66 -1.11 11.42
C TYR A 36 5.91 -0.43 11.98
N GLY A 37 6.48 0.53 11.25
CA GLY A 37 7.63 1.31 11.71
C GLY A 37 7.34 2.07 13.01
N PHE A 38 6.13 2.62 13.15
CA PHE A 38 5.68 3.29 14.37
C PHE A 38 5.55 2.32 15.55
N ILE A 39 4.98 1.12 15.32
CA ILE A 39 4.91 0.07 16.35
C ILE A 39 6.31 -0.33 16.81
N VAL A 40 7.24 -0.53 15.88
CA VAL A 40 8.64 -0.85 16.19
C VAL A 40 9.32 0.30 16.95
N TRP A 41 9.08 1.54 16.56
CA TRP A 41 9.64 2.70 17.25
C TRP A 41 9.14 2.81 18.70
N ILE A 42 7.83 2.68 18.92
CA ILE A 42 7.26 2.67 20.28
C ILE A 42 7.76 1.48 21.08
N SER A 43 7.87 0.29 20.46
CA SER A 43 8.37 -0.88 21.17
C SER A 43 9.80 -0.69 21.65
N GLN A 44 10.65 0.01 20.89
CA GLN A 44 12.02 0.37 21.32
C GLN A 44 12.04 1.34 22.52
N LEU A 45 11.04 2.22 22.67
CA LEU A 45 10.93 3.07 23.86
C LEU A 45 10.60 2.27 25.13
N ILE A 46 9.86 1.16 24.99
CA ILE A 46 9.39 0.34 26.12
C ILE A 46 10.37 -0.80 26.44
N LEU A 47 10.87 -1.50 25.42
CA LEU A 47 11.69 -2.70 25.53
C LEU A 47 13.20 -2.39 25.44
N GLY A 48 13.56 -1.16 25.09
CA GLY A 48 14.94 -0.77 24.79
C GLY A 48 15.32 -0.99 23.32
N PRO A 49 16.42 -0.36 22.86
CA PRO A 49 16.88 -0.46 21.48
C PRO A 49 17.41 -1.86 21.14
N PRO A 50 17.42 -2.27 19.85
CA PRO A 50 18.01 -3.53 19.43
C PRO A 50 19.49 -3.60 19.81
N GLY A 51 19.92 -4.77 20.30
CA GLY A 51 21.30 -4.99 20.74
C GLY A 51 22.32 -4.93 19.59
N PRO A 52 23.63 -4.84 19.90
CA PRO A 52 24.69 -4.82 18.89
C PRO A 52 24.65 -6.07 18.00
N PRO A 53 25.12 -5.98 16.74
CA PRO A 53 25.29 -7.15 15.89
C PRO A 53 26.15 -8.22 16.60
N ALA A 54 25.75 -9.49 16.49
CA ALA A 54 26.57 -10.61 16.94
C ALA A 54 27.76 -10.77 15.98
N VAL A 55 28.85 -10.08 16.29
CA VAL A 55 30.18 -10.30 15.71
C VAL A 55 31.05 -11.05 16.70
#